data_AF-A0A924ZIF2-F1
#
_entry.id   AF-A0A924ZIF2-F1
#
_cell.length_a   1.000
_cell.length_b   1.000
_cell.length_c   1.000
_cell.angle_alpha   90.00
_cell.angle_beta   90.00
_cell.angle_gamma   90.00
#
_symmetry.space_group_name_H-M   'P 1'
#
loop_
_entity.id
_entity.type
_entity.pdbx_description
1 polymer ?
#
loop_
_entity_poly.entity_id
_entity_poly.type
_entity_poly.pdbx_seq_one_letter_code
_entity_poly.pdbx_strand_id
1 'polypeptide(L)'
;MTDGEETCGGDPAAEIVKLRALGFDVRVNIVGFAVDDPALKATFNAWATSGGGSYFDASDKAALGVAVAAAVAPPDVPLPFKVIGSDGATVAQGTVGGADITLPAGTYKIQVGTDGAAMINDVVIDPGKMTEVDFAPD
;
A
#
# COMPACT_ATOMS: atom_id res chain seq x y z
N MET A 1 11.66 -1.88 -4.95
CA MET A 1 10.90 -3.11 -5.25
C MET A 1 11.86 -4.27 -5.17
N THR A 2 11.50 -5.36 -4.50
CA THR A 2 12.36 -6.54 -4.28
C THR A 2 11.48 -7.79 -4.05
N ASP A 3 12.05 -8.96 -4.33
CA ASP A 3 11.45 -10.28 -4.13
C ASP A 3 11.95 -10.99 -2.86
N GLY A 4 12.89 -10.42 -2.10
CA GLY A 4 13.29 -11.00 -0.81
C GLY A 4 14.78 -11.19 -0.59
N GLU A 5 15.53 -11.54 -1.63
CA GLU A 5 16.83 -12.17 -1.44
C GLU A 5 17.99 -11.21 -1.75
N GLU A 6 18.68 -10.76 -0.70
CA GLU A 6 19.98 -10.09 -0.85
C GLU A 6 21.05 -11.18 -1.04
N THR A 7 21.65 -11.25 -2.23
CA THR A 7 22.64 -12.27 -2.59
C THR A 7 24.03 -11.71 -2.85
N CYS A 8 24.20 -10.38 -2.73
CA CYS A 8 25.45 -9.69 -3.02
C CYS A 8 26.32 -9.45 -1.76
N GLY A 9 25.84 -9.83 -0.57
CA GLY A 9 26.55 -9.71 0.70
C GLY A 9 26.56 -8.28 1.27
N GLY A 10 25.59 -7.45 0.86
CA GLY A 10 25.42 -6.10 1.36
C GLY A 10 24.73 -6.02 2.72
N ASP A 11 24.73 -4.83 3.31
CA ASP A 11 23.91 -4.50 4.50
C ASP A 11 23.00 -3.30 4.16
N PRO A 12 21.80 -3.56 3.62
CA PRO A 12 20.85 -2.51 3.30
C PRO A 12 20.46 -1.67 4.51
N ALA A 13 20.35 -2.28 5.69
CA ALA A 13 19.98 -1.59 6.92
C ALA A 13 21.01 -0.52 7.30
N ALA A 14 22.30 -0.90 7.31
CA ALA A 14 23.39 0.00 7.64
C ALA A 14 23.51 1.16 6.64
N GLU A 15 23.35 0.90 5.33
CA GLU A 15 23.48 1.95 4.33
C GLU A 15 22.28 2.92 4.37
N ILE A 16 21.07 2.45 4.63
CA ILE A 16 19.89 3.32 4.82
C ILE A 16 20.12 4.29 5.98
N VAL A 17 20.57 3.79 7.13
CA VAL A 17 20.87 4.61 8.32
C VAL A 17 21.96 5.64 8.01
N LYS A 18 23.03 5.21 7.34
CA LYS A 18 24.15 6.07 6.97
C LYS A 18 23.71 7.19 6.00
N LEU A 19 22.90 6.89 5.00
CA LEU A 19 22.38 7.89 4.06
C LEU A 19 21.57 8.99 4.77
N ARG A 20 20.72 8.61 5.72
CA ARG A 20 19.96 9.57 6.55
C ARG A 20 20.89 10.39 7.46
N ALA A 21 21.91 9.75 8.05
CA ALA A 21 22.88 10.42 8.92
C ALA A 21 23.74 11.47 8.20
N LEU A 22 23.93 11.33 6.87
CA LEU A 22 24.61 12.33 6.04
C LEU A 22 23.77 13.59 5.78
N GLY A 23 22.53 13.65 6.28
CA GLY A 23 21.65 14.81 6.15
C GLY A 23 20.88 14.86 4.83
N PHE A 24 20.92 13.81 4.02
CA PHE A 24 20.08 13.71 2.84
C PHE A 24 18.62 13.48 3.23
N ASP A 25 17.72 14.21 2.59
CA ASP A 25 16.28 13.95 2.66
C ASP A 25 15.94 12.73 1.78
N VAL A 26 16.30 11.54 2.28
CA VAL A 26 16.03 10.26 1.62
C VAL A 26 14.75 9.68 2.22
N ARG A 27 13.84 9.27 1.34
CA ARG A 27 12.69 8.43 1.67
C ARG A 27 12.88 7.06 1.04
N VAL A 28 12.90 6.01 1.86
CA VAL A 28 12.99 4.63 1.36
C VAL A 28 11.65 3.94 1.52
N ASN A 29 10.96 3.75 0.39
CA ASN A 29 9.79 2.89 0.31
C ASN A 29 10.21 1.52 -0.24
N ILE A 30 9.70 0.44 0.35
CA ILE A 30 9.98 -0.92 -0.10
C ILE A 30 8.68 -1.55 -0.57
N VAL A 31 8.69 -2.05 -1.81
CA VAL A 31 7.61 -2.87 -2.36
C VAL A 31 8.12 -4.31 -2.42
N GLY A 32 7.61 -5.18 -1.55
CA GLY A 32 7.81 -6.63 -1.65
C GLY A 32 6.89 -7.19 -2.72
N PHE A 33 7.31 -8.16 -3.52
CA PHE A 33 6.42 -8.84 -4.47
C PHE A 33 6.48 -10.34 -4.23
N ALA A 34 5.32 -10.93 -3.94
CA ALA A 34 5.17 -12.35 -3.60
C ALA A 34 6.13 -12.81 -2.49
N VAL A 35 6.28 -12.00 -1.44
CA VAL A 35 7.07 -12.34 -0.26
C VAL A 35 6.16 -13.06 0.71
N ASP A 36 6.42 -14.34 0.99
CA ASP A 36 5.61 -15.12 1.95
C ASP A 36 6.23 -15.20 3.35
N ASP A 37 7.54 -14.96 3.47
CA ASP A 37 8.26 -15.09 4.74
C ASP A 37 7.94 -13.90 5.67
N PRO A 38 7.26 -14.11 6.82
CA PRO A 38 6.91 -13.04 7.75
C PRO A 38 8.12 -12.37 8.39
N ALA A 39 9.24 -13.09 8.57
CA ALA A 39 10.46 -12.49 9.09
C ALA A 39 11.09 -11.53 8.08
N LEU A 40 10.96 -11.86 6.79
CA LEU A 40 11.44 -11.01 5.70
C LEU A 40 10.55 -9.76 5.53
N LYS A 41 9.22 -9.92 5.59
CA LYS A 41 8.27 -8.79 5.64
C LYS A 41 8.59 -7.83 6.79
N ALA A 42 8.83 -8.36 7.99
CA ALA A 42 9.20 -7.57 9.16
C ALA A 42 10.53 -6.83 8.96
N THR A 43 11.51 -7.48 8.33
CA THR A 43 12.80 -6.88 7.99
C THR A 43 12.63 -5.70 7.02
N PHE A 44 11.85 -5.89 5.96
CA PHE A 44 11.56 -4.82 5.00
C PHE A 44 10.80 -3.65 5.62
N ASN A 45 9.83 -3.94 6.49
CA ASN A 45 9.14 -2.89 7.24
C ASN A 45 10.12 -2.05 8.09
N ALA A 46 11.04 -2.71 8.81
CA ALA A 46 12.04 -2.02 9.61
C ALA A 46 12.99 -1.16 8.76
N TRP A 47 13.41 -1.64 7.59
CA TRP A 47 14.28 -0.90 6.67
C TRP A 47 13.58 0.32 6.08
N ALA A 48 12.36 0.16 5.58
CA ALA A 48 11.56 1.27 5.05
C ALA A 48 11.34 2.35 6.12
N THR A 49 10.97 1.93 7.34
CA THR A 49 10.78 2.83 8.48
C THR A 49 12.06 3.60 8.83
N SER A 50 13.20 2.91 8.85
CA SER A 50 14.51 3.56 9.11
C SER A 50 14.88 4.59 8.04
N GLY A 51 14.43 4.37 6.80
CA GLY A 51 14.56 5.31 5.70
C GLY A 51 13.46 6.36 5.60
N GLY A 52 12.57 6.47 6.60
CA GLY A 52 11.48 7.45 6.63
C GLY A 52 10.38 7.21 5.60
N GLY A 53 10.24 5.99 5.08
CA GLY A 53 9.17 5.57 4.19
C GLY A 53 8.38 4.40 4.75
N SER A 54 7.68 3.70 3.86
CA SER A 54 6.76 2.61 4.20
C SER A 54 7.07 1.34 3.40
N TYR A 55 6.74 0.20 3.99
CA TYR A 55 6.71 -1.09 3.31
C TYR A 55 5.31 -1.35 2.73
N PHE A 56 5.27 -1.86 1.51
CA PHE A 56 4.06 -2.25 0.80
C PHE A 56 4.27 -3.68 0.29
N ASP A 57 3.39 -4.59 0.65
CA ASP A 57 3.59 -6.00 0.34
C ASP A 57 2.68 -6.44 -0.80
N ALA A 58 3.18 -6.65 -2.01
CA ALA A 58 2.35 -7.04 -3.15
C ALA A 58 2.26 -8.55 -3.31
N SER A 59 1.19 -9.15 -2.79
CA SER A 59 0.87 -10.58 -2.93
C SER A 59 0.61 -11.03 -4.37
N ASP A 60 0.13 -10.14 -5.24
CA ASP A 60 -0.17 -10.48 -6.65
C ASP A 60 0.08 -9.33 -7.65
N LYS A 61 -0.19 -9.60 -8.94
CA LYS A 61 0.00 -8.63 -10.02
C LYS A 61 -0.90 -7.41 -9.93
N ALA A 62 -2.14 -7.58 -9.47
CA ALA A 62 -3.07 -6.47 -9.29
C ALA A 62 -2.54 -5.58 -8.15
N ALA A 63 -2.21 -6.19 -7.01
CA ALA A 63 -1.58 -5.62 -5.83
C ALA A 63 -0.24 -4.90 -6.12
N LEU A 64 0.53 -5.35 -7.11
CA LEU A 64 1.81 -4.72 -7.42
C LEU A 64 1.67 -3.30 -7.97
N GLY A 65 0.76 -3.08 -8.92
CA GLY A 65 0.53 -1.74 -9.49
C GLY A 65 0.11 -0.75 -8.41
N VAL A 66 -0.69 -1.25 -7.47
CA VAL A 66 -1.13 -0.56 -6.27
C VAL A 66 0.03 -0.10 -5.40
N ALA A 67 0.85 -1.07 -4.96
CA ALA A 67 1.96 -0.84 -4.05
C ALA A 67 2.98 0.13 -4.64
N VAL A 68 3.25 0.04 -5.94
CA VAL A 68 4.14 0.98 -6.65
C VAL A 68 3.55 2.39 -6.67
N ALA A 69 2.27 2.55 -7.02
CA ALA A 69 1.62 3.86 -7.05
C ALA A 69 1.64 4.54 -5.66
N ALA A 70 1.37 3.77 -4.61
CA ALA A 70 1.45 4.25 -3.23
C ALA A 70 2.88 4.63 -2.83
N ALA A 71 3.87 3.80 -3.20
CA ALA A 71 5.28 4.04 -2.88
C ALA A 71 5.87 5.29 -3.56
N VAL A 72 5.31 5.73 -4.70
CA VAL A 72 5.81 6.95 -5.38
C VAL A 72 5.02 8.20 -5.03
N ALA A 73 3.82 8.06 -4.44
CA ALA A 73 3.00 9.20 -4.03
C ALA A 73 3.75 10.11 -3.03
N PRO A 74 3.54 11.44 -3.07
CA PRO A 74 4.06 12.33 -2.04
C PRO A 74 3.50 11.94 -0.66
N PRO A 75 4.31 12.01 0.41
CA PRO A 75 3.88 11.58 1.74
C PRO A 75 2.68 12.38 2.29
N ASP A 76 2.55 13.65 1.88
CA ASP A 76 1.51 14.56 2.36
C ASP A 76 0.30 14.64 1.42
N VAL A 77 0.23 13.78 0.40
CA VAL A 77 -0.90 13.75 -0.54
C VAL A 77 -1.70 12.47 -0.27
N PRO A 78 -2.88 12.57 0.38
CA PRO A 78 -3.70 11.42 0.65
C PRO A 78 -4.11 10.72 -0.65
N LEU A 79 -3.95 9.41 -0.70
CA LEU A 79 -4.26 8.63 -1.89
C LEU A 79 -5.78 8.59 -2.08
N PRO A 80 -6.34 9.15 -3.17
CA PRO A 80 -7.78 9.18 -3.36
C PRO A 80 -8.30 7.77 -3.66
N PHE A 81 -9.54 7.47 -3.27
CA PHE A 81 -10.24 6.27 -3.70
C PHE A 81 -11.67 6.58 -4.15
N LYS A 82 -12.23 5.67 -4.94
CA LYS A 82 -13.64 5.65 -5.37
C LYS A 82 -14.23 4.30 -5.06
N VAL A 83 -15.44 4.29 -4.54
CA VAL A 83 -16.25 3.09 -4.36
C VAL A 83 -17.21 2.99 -5.53
N ILE A 84 -17.21 1.85 -6.20
CA ILE A 84 -17.96 1.58 -7.42
C ILE A 84 -18.99 0.51 -7.10
N GLY A 85 -20.26 0.81 -7.36
CA GLY A 85 -21.38 -0.11 -7.22
C GLY A 85 -21.41 -1.20 -8.28
N SER A 86 -22.30 -2.17 -8.11
CA SER A 86 -22.50 -3.27 -9.07
C SER A 86 -22.96 -2.82 -10.46
N ASP A 87 -23.56 -1.64 -10.56
CA ASP A 87 -23.99 -0.98 -11.79
C ASP A 87 -22.85 -0.20 -12.49
N GLY A 88 -21.65 -0.16 -11.89
CA GLY A 88 -20.50 0.59 -12.38
C GLY A 88 -20.52 2.07 -12.01
N ALA A 89 -21.54 2.55 -11.30
CA ALA A 89 -21.58 3.93 -10.83
C ALA A 89 -20.61 4.14 -9.66
N THR A 90 -19.94 5.30 -9.62
CA THR A 90 -19.23 5.70 -8.41
C THR A 90 -20.25 6.11 -7.35
N VAL A 91 -20.32 5.35 -6.26
CA VAL A 91 -21.28 5.56 -5.17
C VAL A 91 -20.68 6.34 -4.00
N ALA A 92 -19.35 6.35 -3.86
CA ALA A 92 -18.64 7.18 -2.89
C ALA A 92 -17.20 7.46 -3.32
N GLN A 93 -16.59 8.46 -2.71
CA GLN A 93 -15.19 8.82 -2.91
C GLN A 93 -14.58 9.29 -1.59
N GLY A 94 -13.28 9.10 -1.42
CA GLY A 94 -12.57 9.48 -0.22
C GLY A 94 -11.06 9.47 -0.42
N THR A 95 -10.35 9.48 0.69
CA THR A 95 -8.88 9.33 0.71
C THR A 95 -8.50 8.26 1.71
N VAL A 96 -7.47 7.48 1.41
CA VAL A 96 -6.97 6.43 2.31
C VAL A 96 -6.54 7.05 3.63
N GLY A 97 -6.99 6.48 4.76
CA GLY A 97 -6.79 7.07 6.10
C GLY A 97 -7.63 8.32 6.38
N GLY A 98 -8.57 8.66 5.49
CA GLY A 98 -9.53 9.74 5.66
C GLY A 98 -10.72 9.36 6.55
N ALA A 99 -11.78 10.15 6.47
CA ALA A 99 -13.01 9.90 7.24
C ALA A 99 -13.76 8.64 6.77
N ASP A 100 -14.41 7.97 7.72
CA ASP A 100 -15.28 6.83 7.46
C ASP A 100 -16.44 7.20 6.53
N ILE A 101 -16.80 6.28 5.63
CA ILE A 101 -17.91 6.44 4.69
C ILE A 101 -19.00 5.43 5.01
N THR A 102 -20.24 5.92 5.20
CA THR A 102 -21.41 5.05 5.35
C THR A 102 -21.95 4.65 3.99
N LEU A 103 -22.06 3.35 3.76
CA LEU A 103 -22.61 2.77 2.53
C LEU A 103 -23.74 1.79 2.85
N PRO A 104 -24.71 1.60 1.94
CA PRO A 104 -25.63 0.48 2.02
C PRO A 104 -24.89 -0.85 2.09
N ALA A 105 -25.53 -1.87 2.65
CA ALA A 105 -24.99 -3.21 2.57
C ALA A 105 -24.97 -3.71 1.12
N GLY A 106 -23.87 -4.34 0.72
CA GLY A 106 -23.68 -4.77 -0.65
C GLY A 106 -22.24 -5.14 -0.98
N THR A 107 -22.02 -5.48 -2.24
CA THR A 107 -20.70 -5.79 -2.78
C THR A 107 -20.23 -4.65 -3.68
N TYR A 108 -19.01 -4.20 -3.45
CA TYR A 108 -18.43 -3.05 -4.11
C TYR A 108 -17.07 -3.37 -4.73
N LYS A 109 -16.66 -2.52 -5.67
CA LYS A 109 -15.27 -2.42 -6.12
C LYS A 109 -14.69 -1.11 -5.60
N ILE A 110 -13.45 -1.13 -5.13
CA ILE A 110 -12.76 0.09 -4.70
C ILE A 110 -11.61 0.36 -5.65
N GLN A 111 -11.69 1.50 -6.34
CA GLN A 111 -10.62 2.02 -7.17
C GLN A 111 -9.76 2.97 -6.33
N VAL A 112 -8.48 2.67 -6.13
CA VAL A 112 -7.57 3.55 -5.38
C VAL A 112 -6.54 4.18 -6.33
N GLY A 113 -6.45 5.50 -6.31
CA GLY A 113 -5.66 6.33 -7.22
C GLY A 113 -6.47 6.91 -8.39
N THR A 114 -5.79 7.64 -9.27
CA THR A 114 -6.40 8.36 -10.41
C THR A 114 -6.13 7.71 -11.77
N ASP A 115 -4.88 7.29 -12.05
CA ASP A 115 -4.45 6.66 -13.31
C ASP A 115 -3.77 5.30 -13.04
N GLY A 116 -4.09 4.28 -13.84
CA GLY A 116 -3.59 2.91 -13.60
C GLY A 116 -4.02 2.34 -12.24
N ALA A 117 -5.11 2.89 -11.70
CA ALA A 117 -5.56 2.74 -10.33
C ALA A 117 -5.77 1.27 -9.94
N ALA A 118 -5.35 0.97 -8.71
CA ALA A 118 -5.62 -0.26 -8.01
C ALA A 118 -7.12 -0.57 -8.00
N MET A 119 -7.50 -1.80 -8.33
CA MET A 119 -8.88 -2.25 -8.20
C MET A 119 -8.95 -3.36 -7.16
N ILE A 120 -9.57 -3.06 -6.02
CA ILE A 120 -9.98 -4.06 -5.04
C ILE A 120 -11.39 -4.49 -5.42
N ASN A 121 -11.57 -5.77 -5.73
CA ASN A 121 -12.86 -6.33 -6.11
C ASN A 121 -13.51 -7.02 -4.90
N ASP A 122 -14.81 -7.26 -5.02
CA ASP A 122 -15.58 -8.10 -4.09
C ASP A 122 -15.53 -7.66 -2.63
N VAL A 123 -15.44 -6.34 -2.38
CA VAL A 123 -15.52 -5.77 -1.03
C VAL A 123 -16.96 -5.87 -0.53
N VAL A 124 -17.18 -6.69 0.50
CA VAL A 124 -18.50 -6.91 1.09
C VAL A 124 -18.69 -6.02 2.31
N ILE A 125 -19.74 -5.19 2.28
CA ILE A 125 -20.17 -4.38 3.43
C ILE A 125 -21.43 -5.00 4.01
N ASP A 126 -21.33 -5.47 5.25
CA ASP A 126 -22.44 -6.00 6.03
C ASP A 126 -23.28 -4.88 6.68
N PRO A 127 -24.61 -5.05 6.84
CA PRO A 127 -25.46 -4.06 7.51
C PRO A 127 -24.97 -3.74 8.92
N GLY A 128 -24.73 -2.44 9.19
CA GLY A 128 -24.37 -1.95 10.52
C GLY A 128 -22.97 -2.35 11.00
N LYS A 129 -22.14 -2.93 10.13
CA LYS A 129 -20.74 -3.25 10.45
C LYS A 129 -19.78 -2.28 9.76
N MET A 130 -18.69 -1.98 10.46
CA MET A 130 -17.53 -1.34 9.84
C MET A 130 -16.77 -2.39 9.04
N THR A 131 -16.45 -2.07 7.79
CA THR A 131 -15.57 -2.87 6.95
C THR A 131 -14.29 -2.08 6.77
N GLU A 132 -13.20 -2.58 7.31
CA GLU A 132 -11.86 -2.04 7.05
C GLU A 132 -11.32 -2.74 5.81
N VAL A 133 -10.88 -1.95 4.84
CA VAL A 133 -10.28 -2.47 3.62
C VAL A 133 -8.83 -2.08 3.67
N ASP A 134 -8.00 -3.04 4.04
CA ASP A 134 -6.57 -2.84 4.05
C ASP A 134 -6.07 -2.69 2.62
N PHE A 135 -5.43 -1.55 2.41
CA PHE A 135 -4.66 -1.23 1.23
C PHE A 135 -3.18 -1.46 1.53
N ALA A 136 -2.89 -2.58 2.16
CA ALA A 136 -1.61 -3.25 2.11
C ALA A 136 -1.96 -4.60 1.49
N PRO A 137 -1.36 -4.98 0.36
CA PRO A 137 -1.57 -6.34 -0.08
C PRO A 137 -0.93 -7.25 1.00
N ASP A 138 -1.56 -8.38 1.30
CA ASP A 138 -1.17 -9.23 2.44
C ASP A 138 0.23 -9.85 2.32
#